data_AF-A0A935R4M9-F1
#
_entry.id   AF-A0A935R4M9-F1
#
_cell.length_a   1.000
_cell.length_b   1.000
_cell.length_c   1.000
_cell.angle_alpha   90.00
_cell.angle_beta   90.00
_cell.angle_gamma   90.00
#
_symmetry.space_group_name_H-M   'P 1'
#
loop_
_entity.id
_entity.type
_entity.pdbx_description
1 polymer ?
#
loop_
_entity_poly.entity_id
_entity_poly.type
_entity_poly.pdbx_seq_one_letter_code
_entity_poly.pdbx_strand_id
1 'polypeptide(L)'
;MRQVEPRARFAKAKDWNLLEVTITARTEPRDLLWELDAVAWLSDAQAGATLRPIAAYIRPGPLWWAFNASSAEQQRGELAETSPGMAPFPPTRHGKRCVLLLDEIDKADPDLPNALLEALGERRFPVPPLAREVTRQAEPPLVVITTNEYRELSRPFLRRCVQLRLDLPDAARLVEIAQYHFGPDTRGIYEALAVKCLGLRREQVIAAEQRPGPAEYLDAVRACASLGVTPGTPQWDWLVELTMQKPEVE
;
A
#
# COMPACT_ATOMS: atom_id res chain seq x y z
N MET A 1 -8.52 -22.61 -9.67
CA MET A 1 -7.60 -21.50 -10.03
C MET A 1 -7.24 -20.76 -8.75
N ARG A 2 -5.96 -20.70 -8.36
CA ARG A 2 -5.55 -19.87 -7.20
C ARG A 2 -5.90 -18.43 -7.54
N GLN A 3 -6.84 -17.82 -6.81
CA GLN A 3 -7.14 -16.40 -6.92
C GLN A 3 -5.82 -15.65 -6.72
N VAL A 4 -5.36 -14.98 -7.76
CA VAL A 4 -4.24 -14.05 -7.65
C VAL A 4 -4.76 -12.90 -6.80
N GLU A 5 -4.07 -12.55 -5.72
CA GLU A 5 -4.37 -11.34 -4.95
C GLU A 5 -4.48 -10.15 -5.92
N PRO A 6 -5.61 -9.42 -5.93
CA PRO A 6 -5.86 -8.36 -6.90
C PRO A 6 -4.71 -7.34 -6.99
N ARG A 7 -4.06 -7.07 -5.86
CA ARG A 7 -2.93 -6.12 -5.71
C ARG A 7 -1.70 -6.50 -6.54
N ALA A 8 -1.41 -7.81 -6.68
CA ALA A 8 -0.23 -8.28 -7.40
C ALA A 8 -0.47 -8.61 -8.87
N ARG A 9 -1.73 -8.48 -9.35
CA ARG A 9 -2.11 -9.01 -10.68
C ARG A 9 -1.35 -8.33 -11.82
N PHE A 10 -1.14 -7.02 -11.78
CA PHE A 10 -0.40 -6.30 -12.83
C PHE A 10 1.07 -6.72 -12.87
N ALA A 11 1.77 -6.64 -11.73
CA ALA A 11 3.17 -7.02 -11.64
C ALA A 11 3.37 -8.48 -12.05
N LYS A 12 2.51 -9.38 -11.58
CA LYS A 12 2.53 -10.80 -11.96
C LYS A 12 2.29 -11.02 -13.46
N ALA A 13 1.34 -10.30 -14.07
CA ALA A 13 1.05 -10.41 -15.51
C ALA A 13 2.21 -9.91 -16.39
N LYS A 14 3.03 -8.99 -15.87
CA LYS A 14 4.21 -8.46 -16.55
C LYS A 14 5.51 -9.16 -16.17
N ASP A 15 5.47 -10.15 -15.26
CA ASP A 15 6.65 -10.79 -14.66
C ASP A 15 7.61 -9.74 -14.05
N TRP A 16 7.06 -8.75 -13.35
CA TRP A 16 7.75 -7.68 -12.63
C TRP A 16 7.77 -7.95 -11.12
N ASN A 17 8.74 -7.37 -10.43
CA ASN A 17 8.76 -7.34 -8.96
C ASN A 17 7.66 -6.40 -8.44
N LEU A 18 7.07 -6.74 -7.29
CA LEU A 18 6.16 -5.87 -6.55
C LEU A 18 6.70 -5.67 -5.14
N LEU A 19 6.87 -4.41 -4.77
CA LEU A 19 7.19 -3.96 -3.42
C LEU A 19 6.04 -3.10 -2.92
N GLU A 20 5.44 -3.48 -1.81
CA GLU A 20 4.33 -2.75 -1.20
C GLU A 20 4.75 -2.28 0.19
N VAL A 21 4.55 -1.00 0.46
CA VAL A 21 4.90 -0.36 1.72
C VAL A 21 3.72 0.49 2.15
N THR A 22 3.13 0.16 3.29
CA THR A 22 2.11 0.99 3.92
C THR A 22 2.79 2.03 4.80
N ILE A 23 2.55 3.30 4.51
CA ILE A 23 3.08 4.43 5.27
C ILE A 23 2.22 4.63 6.52
N THR A 24 2.88 4.87 7.65
CA THR A 24 2.22 5.13 8.93
C THR A 24 2.65 6.48 9.48
N ALA A 25 1.96 6.97 10.51
CA ALA A 25 2.34 8.19 11.21
C ALA A 25 3.74 8.15 11.85
N ARG A 26 4.35 6.95 11.98
CA ARG A 26 5.69 6.75 12.53
C ARG A 26 6.77 6.55 11.47
N THR A 27 6.40 6.47 10.20
CA THR A 27 7.37 6.23 9.12
C THR A 27 8.21 7.48 8.91
N GLU A 28 9.53 7.34 8.97
CA GLU A 28 10.49 8.40 8.66
C GLU A 28 10.95 8.32 7.19
N PRO A 29 11.40 9.43 6.57
CA PRO A 29 11.93 9.40 5.21
C PRO A 29 13.06 8.40 5.02
N ARG A 30 13.91 8.27 6.04
CA ARG A 30 15.08 7.39 6.03
C ARG A 30 14.67 5.92 5.96
N ASP A 31 13.60 5.50 6.63
CA ASP A 31 13.10 4.11 6.62
C ASP A 31 12.79 3.63 5.19
N LEU A 32 12.37 4.55 4.32
CA LEU A 32 12.10 4.27 2.91
C LEU A 32 13.39 4.09 2.08
N LEU A 33 14.51 4.65 2.52
CA LEU A 33 15.80 4.62 1.83
C LEU A 33 16.72 3.52 2.37
N TRP A 34 17.00 3.55 3.67
CA TRP A 34 17.87 2.63 4.41
C TRP A 34 17.70 2.82 5.91
N GLU A 35 17.89 1.78 6.70
CA GLU A 35 17.79 1.86 8.17
C GLU A 35 19.12 1.50 8.84
N LEU A 36 19.38 2.10 9.99
CA LEU A 36 20.45 1.67 10.88
C LEU A 36 19.85 0.77 11.96
N ASP A 37 20.31 -0.47 12.05
CA ASP A 37 19.98 -1.35 13.16
C ASP A 37 20.75 -0.94 14.42
N ALA A 38 20.22 0.09 15.07
CA ALA A 38 20.77 0.60 16.32
C ALA A 38 20.71 -0.44 17.46
N VAL A 39 19.78 -1.40 17.40
CA VAL A 39 19.64 -2.45 18.42
C VAL A 39 20.79 -3.44 18.31
N ALA A 40 21.06 -3.97 17.11
CA ALA A 40 22.20 -4.84 16.90
C ALA A 40 23.52 -4.10 17.16
N TRP A 41 23.63 -2.84 16.76
CA TRP A 41 24.82 -2.03 17.01
C TRP A 41 25.08 -1.83 18.51
N LEU A 42 24.04 -1.50 19.28
CA LEU A 42 24.15 -1.34 20.73
C LEU A 42 24.43 -2.67 21.44
N SER A 43 23.79 -3.76 21.00
CA SER A 43 24.02 -5.10 21.53
C SER A 43 25.49 -5.51 21.37
N ASP A 44 26.08 -5.32 20.19
CA ASP A 44 27.50 -5.64 19.94
C ASP A 44 28.43 -4.75 20.78
N ALA A 45 28.09 -3.47 20.97
CA ALA A 45 28.84 -2.56 21.83
C ALA A 45 28.82 -2.99 23.30
N GLN A 46 27.67 -3.45 23.80
CA GLN A 46 27.49 -3.88 25.19
C GLN A 46 28.11 -5.26 25.47
N ALA A 47 28.15 -6.15 24.47
CA ALA A 47 28.74 -7.47 24.58
C ALA A 47 30.28 -7.46 24.74
N GLY A 48 30.92 -6.28 24.70
CA GLY A 48 32.38 -6.14 24.75
C GLY A 48 33.07 -6.72 23.52
N ALA A 49 32.31 -7.02 22.45
CA ALA A 49 32.84 -7.52 21.19
C ALA A 49 33.49 -6.38 20.40
N THR A 50 34.46 -6.70 19.55
CA THR A 50 34.94 -5.75 18.55
C THR A 50 33.78 -5.41 17.62
N LEU A 51 33.41 -4.13 17.57
CA LEU A 51 32.33 -3.65 16.71
C LEU A 51 32.62 -4.02 15.25
N ARG A 52 31.66 -4.69 14.62
CA ARG A 52 31.66 -4.91 13.16
C ARG A 52 31.66 -3.55 12.43
N PRO A 53 32.12 -3.49 11.16
CA PRO A 53 31.99 -2.29 10.36
C PRO A 53 30.55 -1.78 10.33
N ILE A 54 30.35 -0.46 10.24
CA ILE A 54 29.01 0.16 10.25
C ILE A 54 28.08 -0.46 9.20
N ALA A 55 28.64 -0.94 8.08
CA ALA A 55 27.91 -1.65 7.04
C ALA A 55 27.13 -2.87 7.53
N ALA A 56 27.62 -3.57 8.56
CA ALA A 56 26.94 -4.72 9.14
C ALA A 56 25.64 -4.37 9.90
N TYR A 57 25.32 -3.08 10.05
CA TYR A 57 24.10 -2.58 10.67
C TYR A 57 23.23 -1.75 9.72
N ILE A 58 23.65 -1.54 8.46
CA ILE A 58 22.85 -0.77 7.50
C ILE A 58 21.97 -1.71 6.69
N ARG A 59 20.66 -1.51 6.80
CA ARG A 59 19.63 -2.28 6.11
C ARG A 59 19.10 -1.53 4.89
N PRO A 60 18.96 -2.18 3.73
CA PRO A 60 18.33 -1.55 2.57
C PRO A 60 16.83 -1.32 2.78
N GLY A 61 16.38 -0.08 2.53
CA GLY A 61 14.96 0.27 2.56
C GLY A 61 14.25 -0.02 1.23
N PRO A 62 12.93 0.16 1.17
CA PRO A 62 12.11 -0.09 -0.02
C PRO A 62 12.57 0.56 -1.32
N LEU A 63 12.98 1.84 -1.28
CA LEU A 63 13.47 2.55 -2.46
C LEU A 63 14.80 1.98 -2.93
N TRP A 64 15.63 1.47 -2.01
CA TRP A 64 16.84 0.76 -2.39
C TRP A 64 16.52 -0.49 -3.20
N TRP A 65 15.64 -1.35 -2.69
CA TRP A 65 15.22 -2.56 -3.39
C TRP A 65 14.58 -2.24 -4.75
N ALA A 66 13.75 -1.19 -4.81
CA ALA A 66 13.10 -0.75 -6.04
C ALA A 66 14.08 -0.18 -7.06
N PHE A 67 15.09 0.58 -6.61
CA PHE A 67 16.06 1.22 -7.50
C PHE A 67 17.12 0.23 -7.94
N ASN A 68 17.65 -0.56 -7.01
CA ASN A 68 18.73 -1.49 -7.26
C ASN A 68 18.69 -2.70 -6.33
N ALA A 69 17.85 -3.67 -6.70
CA ALA A 69 17.74 -4.96 -6.06
C ALA A 69 19.10 -5.67 -5.89
N SER A 70 20.02 -5.51 -6.84
CA SER A 70 21.32 -6.20 -6.79
C SER A 70 22.24 -5.64 -5.72
N SER A 71 22.34 -4.31 -5.59
CA SER A 71 23.13 -3.71 -4.50
C SER A 71 22.45 -3.82 -3.13
N ALA A 72 21.11 -3.86 -3.10
CA ALA A 72 20.36 -4.16 -1.88
C ALA A 72 20.62 -5.60 -1.39
N GLU A 73 20.61 -6.58 -2.29
CA GLU A 73 20.89 -7.99 -1.96
C GLU A 73 22.33 -8.17 -1.45
N GLN A 74 23.31 -7.53 -2.11
CA GLN A 74 24.71 -7.54 -1.64
C GLN A 74 24.82 -6.98 -0.22
N GLN A 75 24.18 -5.84 0.04
CA GLN A 75 24.15 -5.24 1.37
C GLN A 75 23.46 -6.14 2.40
N ARG A 76 22.37 -6.82 2.02
CA ARG A 76 21.68 -7.74 2.91
C ARG A 76 22.55 -8.94 3.27
N GLY A 77 23.29 -9.50 2.30
CA GLY A 77 24.20 -10.61 2.54
C GLY A 77 25.35 -10.28 3.49
N GLU A 78 25.69 -8.99 3.64
CA GLU A 78 26.67 -8.50 4.62
C GLU A 78 26.09 -8.37 6.04
N LEU A 79 24.77 -8.42 6.21
CA LEU A 79 24.12 -8.45 7.52
C LEU A 79 24.22 -9.87 8.10
N ALA A 80 24.82 -10.00 9.29
CA ALA A 80 24.83 -11.28 10.00
C ALA A 80 23.38 -11.74 10.28
N GLU A 81 23.10 -13.04 10.13
CA GLU A 81 21.77 -13.69 10.13
C GLU A 81 20.89 -13.49 11.40
N THR A 82 21.29 -12.67 12.36
CA THR A 82 20.65 -12.58 13.67
C THR A 82 19.95 -11.24 13.87
N SER A 83 18.70 -11.16 13.42
CA SER A 83 17.77 -10.11 13.87
C SER A 83 16.33 -10.65 13.90
N PRO A 84 15.82 -11.02 15.09
CA PRO A 84 14.44 -11.47 15.26
C PRO A 84 13.45 -10.33 14.94
N GLY A 85 12.37 -10.64 14.21
CA GLY A 85 11.27 -9.70 13.93
C GLY A 85 11.23 -9.11 12.52
N MET A 86 12.14 -9.51 11.65
CA MET A 86 12.18 -9.04 10.26
C MET A 86 11.02 -9.66 9.45
N ALA A 87 10.10 -8.83 8.94
CA ALA A 87 9.36 -9.24 7.75
C ALA A 87 10.39 -9.33 6.61
N PRO A 88 10.61 -10.49 5.99
CA PRO A 88 11.55 -10.59 4.89
C PRO A 88 11.10 -9.62 3.79
N PHE A 89 11.99 -8.70 3.40
CA PHE A 89 11.77 -7.95 2.17
C PHE A 89 11.64 -8.98 1.04
N PRO A 90 10.58 -8.94 0.22
CA PRO A 90 10.30 -10.02 -0.71
C PRO A 90 11.48 -10.21 -1.66
N PRO A 91 11.87 -11.46 -1.97
CA PRO A 91 12.97 -11.73 -2.88
C PRO A 91 12.64 -11.10 -4.24
N THR A 92 13.41 -10.07 -4.60
CA THR A 92 13.26 -9.40 -5.90
C THR A 92 14.05 -10.19 -6.93
N ARG A 93 13.44 -10.50 -8.07
CA ARG A 93 14.11 -11.18 -9.18
C ARG A 93 15.04 -10.18 -9.86
N HIS A 94 16.33 -10.51 -9.92
CA HIS A 94 17.34 -9.70 -10.60
C HIS A 94 16.97 -9.49 -12.08
N GLY A 95 17.24 -8.29 -12.60
CA GLY A 95 17.02 -7.95 -14.01
C GLY A 95 15.56 -7.76 -14.40
N LYS A 96 14.62 -7.77 -13.45
CA LYS A 96 13.21 -7.47 -13.69
C LYS A 96 12.86 -6.08 -13.17
N ARG A 97 12.05 -5.35 -13.93
CA ARG A 97 11.46 -4.09 -13.47
C ARG A 97 10.67 -4.29 -12.18
N CYS A 98 10.63 -3.24 -11.35
CA CYS A 98 9.89 -3.23 -10.09
C CYS A 98 8.71 -2.26 -10.15
N VAL A 99 7.59 -2.64 -9.52
CA VAL A 99 6.53 -1.73 -9.09
C VAL A 99 6.74 -1.48 -7.60
N LEU A 100 6.88 -0.22 -7.19
CA LEU A 100 6.91 0.18 -5.79
C LEU A 100 5.59 0.89 -5.47
N LEU A 101 4.80 0.33 -4.57
CA LEU A 101 3.57 0.92 -4.05
C LEU A 101 3.86 1.53 -2.67
N LEU A 102 3.81 2.86 -2.59
CA LEU A 102 3.79 3.62 -1.34
C LEU A 102 2.33 3.93 -1.00
N ASP A 103 1.76 3.15 -0.09
CA ASP A 103 0.36 3.22 0.27
C ASP A 103 0.15 4.23 1.42
N GLU A 104 -0.88 5.07 1.32
CA GLU A 104 -1.32 6.01 2.37
C GLU A 104 -0.23 7.01 2.82
N ILE A 105 0.49 7.59 1.85
CA ILE A 105 1.62 8.49 2.13
C ILE A 105 1.25 9.72 2.98
N ASP A 106 -0.03 10.10 2.96
CA ASP A 106 -0.62 11.20 3.70
C ASP A 106 -0.79 10.93 5.20
N LYS A 107 -0.54 9.70 5.68
CA LYS A 107 -0.53 9.38 7.12
C LYS A 107 0.73 9.85 7.85
N ALA A 108 1.84 10.03 7.12
CA ALA A 108 3.10 10.46 7.70
C ALA A 108 3.14 11.98 7.97
N ASP A 109 4.25 12.42 8.56
CA ASP A 109 4.56 13.84 8.66
C ASP A 109 4.72 14.48 7.25
N PRO A 110 4.26 15.74 7.04
CA PRO A 110 4.43 16.45 5.76
C PRO A 110 5.87 16.56 5.26
N ASP A 111 6.87 16.42 6.13
CA ASP A 111 8.28 16.39 5.73
C ASP A 111 8.65 15.12 4.95
N LEU A 112 7.96 13.99 5.19
CA LEU A 112 8.27 12.72 4.52
C LEU A 112 8.13 12.80 2.99
N PRO A 113 6.99 13.19 2.41
CA PRO A 113 6.86 13.32 0.96
C PRO A 113 7.91 14.26 0.35
N ASN A 114 8.23 15.35 1.05
CA ASN A 114 9.19 16.35 0.56
C ASN A 114 10.63 15.81 0.55
N ALA A 115 11.01 15.06 1.58
CA ALA A 115 12.32 14.42 1.65
C ALA A 115 12.54 13.39 0.53
N LEU A 116 11.47 12.81 -0.03
CA LEU A 116 11.55 11.86 -1.14
C LEU A 116 11.69 12.53 -2.51
N LEU A 117 11.51 13.85 -2.64
CA LEU A 117 11.50 14.54 -3.94
C LEU A 117 12.79 14.32 -4.74
N GLU A 118 13.94 14.42 -4.07
CA GLU A 118 15.24 14.22 -4.69
C GLU A 118 15.44 12.75 -5.07
N ALA A 119 15.16 11.84 -4.13
CA ALA A 119 15.30 10.41 -4.36
C ALA A 119 14.43 9.92 -5.54
N LEU A 120 13.17 10.34 -5.60
CA LEU A 120 12.23 9.96 -6.67
C LEU A 120 12.53 10.68 -8.00
N GLY A 121 12.94 11.95 -7.94
CA GLY A 121 13.26 12.75 -9.13
C GLY A 121 14.53 12.27 -9.82
N GLU A 122 15.62 12.14 -9.06
CA GLU A 122 16.93 11.74 -9.57
C GLU A 122 17.09 10.22 -9.66
N ARG A 123 16.18 9.47 -9.03
CA ARG A 123 16.23 8.00 -8.93
C ARG A 123 17.56 7.50 -8.36
N ARG A 124 18.07 8.27 -7.39
CA ARG A 124 19.29 8.00 -6.64
C ARG A 124 19.22 8.66 -5.27
N PHE A 125 19.94 8.13 -4.30
CA PHE A 125 20.05 8.74 -2.97
C PHE A 125 21.36 8.34 -2.29
N PRO A 126 21.92 9.20 -1.43
CA PRO A 126 23.11 8.87 -0.67
C PRO A 126 22.80 7.93 0.50
N VAL A 127 23.79 7.11 0.85
CA VAL A 127 23.82 6.30 2.07
C VAL A 127 25.09 6.70 2.84
N PRO A 128 25.03 7.82 3.60
CA PRO A 128 26.21 8.40 4.23
C PRO A 128 27.03 7.45 5.11
N PRO A 129 26.42 6.56 5.93
CA PRO A 129 27.21 5.61 6.74
C PRO A 129 28.10 4.68 5.91
N LEU A 130 27.77 4.47 4.64
CA LEU A 130 28.51 3.61 3.72
C LEU A 130 29.37 4.40 2.73
N ALA A 131 29.35 5.74 2.80
CA ALA A 131 29.99 6.64 1.84
C ALA A 131 29.68 6.28 0.38
N ARG A 132 28.43 5.83 0.10
CA ARG A 132 28.01 5.39 -1.23
C ARG A 132 26.71 6.04 -1.67
N GLU A 133 26.48 6.07 -2.97
CA GLU A 133 25.21 6.46 -3.58
C GLU A 133 24.51 5.21 -4.13
N VAL A 134 23.21 5.11 -3.90
CA VAL A 134 22.37 4.12 -4.56
C VAL A 134 21.77 4.77 -5.78
N THR A 135 22.02 4.19 -6.96
CA THR A 135 21.44 4.65 -8.22
C THR A 135 20.59 3.54 -8.81
N ARG A 136 19.50 3.93 -9.48
CA ARG A 136 18.62 2.98 -10.19
C ARG A 136 19.35 2.08 -11.21
N GLN A 137 18.78 0.92 -11.45
CA GLN A 137 19.13 0.05 -12.58
C GLN A 137 18.65 0.62 -13.92
N ALA A 138 19.03 -0.06 -15.02
CA ALA A 138 18.72 0.34 -16.39
C ALA A 138 17.21 0.57 -16.58
N GLU A 139 16.39 -0.36 -16.10
CA GLU A 139 14.92 -0.21 -16.08
C GLU A 139 14.47 0.45 -14.77
N PRO A 140 13.96 1.70 -14.80
CA PRO A 140 13.50 2.37 -13.59
C PRO A 140 12.22 1.72 -13.05
N PRO A 141 12.01 1.72 -11.73
CA PRO A 141 10.77 1.23 -11.16
C PRO A 141 9.58 2.09 -11.59
N LEU A 142 8.40 1.49 -11.60
CA LEU A 142 7.13 2.20 -11.59
C LEU A 142 6.79 2.50 -10.12
N VAL A 143 6.83 3.76 -9.72
CA VAL A 143 6.42 4.16 -8.37
C VAL A 143 4.96 4.57 -8.40
N VAL A 144 4.14 3.90 -7.61
CA VAL A 144 2.72 4.18 -7.39
C VAL A 144 2.58 4.69 -5.97
N ILE A 145 1.87 5.81 -5.81
CA ILE A 145 1.68 6.47 -4.53
C ILE A 145 0.19 6.65 -4.34
N THR A 146 -0.35 6.21 -3.21
CA THR A 146 -1.76 6.41 -2.87
C THR A 146 -1.89 7.41 -1.73
N THR A 147 -3.03 8.09 -1.70
CA THR A 147 -3.40 9.04 -0.66
C THR A 147 -4.91 8.99 -0.54
N ASN A 148 -5.42 9.10 0.69
CA ASN A 148 -6.84 9.27 0.95
C ASN A 148 -7.18 10.74 1.23
N GLU A 149 -6.26 11.66 0.92
CA GLU A 149 -6.35 13.09 1.17
C GLU A 149 -6.62 13.42 2.65
N TYR A 150 -6.18 12.57 3.60
CA TYR A 150 -6.23 12.84 5.04
C TYR A 150 -5.40 14.09 5.41
N ARG A 151 -4.28 14.28 4.69
CA ARG A 151 -3.42 15.47 4.77
C ARG A 151 -3.10 15.95 3.37
N GLU A 152 -3.03 17.27 3.21
CA GLU A 152 -2.69 17.88 1.92
C GLU A 152 -1.21 17.62 1.59
N LEU A 153 -0.95 17.06 0.41
CA LEU A 153 0.41 16.90 -0.11
C LEU A 153 0.91 18.20 -0.73
N SER A 154 2.19 18.48 -0.55
CA SER A 154 2.80 19.72 -1.04
C SER A 154 2.70 19.84 -2.58
N ARG A 155 2.52 21.07 -3.08
CA ARG A 155 2.54 21.34 -4.54
C ARG A 155 3.84 20.87 -5.22
N PRO A 156 5.04 21.05 -4.64
CA PRO A 156 6.28 20.50 -5.21
C PRO A 156 6.28 18.99 -5.41
N PHE A 157 5.60 18.25 -4.53
CA PHE A 157 5.41 16.81 -4.64
C PHE A 157 4.41 16.45 -5.74
N LEU A 158 3.22 17.04 -5.71
CA LEU A 158 2.18 16.79 -6.71
C LEU A 158 2.61 17.12 -8.14
N ARG A 159 3.45 18.14 -8.33
CA ARG A 159 4.00 18.52 -9.65
C ARG A 159 4.97 17.48 -10.24
N ARG A 160 5.50 16.56 -9.42
CA ARG A 160 6.36 15.45 -9.87
C ARG A 160 5.60 14.14 -10.08
N CYS A 161 4.28 14.15 -9.84
CA CYS A 161 3.43 12.99 -9.97
C CYS A 161 2.43 13.15 -11.13
N VAL A 162 2.16 12.05 -11.83
CA VAL A 162 0.97 11.95 -12.68
C VAL A 162 -0.21 11.66 -11.75
N GLN A 163 -1.13 12.60 -11.66
CA GLN A 163 -2.26 12.52 -10.73
C GLN A 163 -3.42 11.76 -11.38
N LEU A 164 -3.91 10.73 -10.69
CA LEU A 164 -5.12 10.01 -11.03
C LEU A 164 -6.08 10.08 -9.84
N ARG A 165 -7.20 10.78 -10.01
CA ARG A 165 -8.28 10.77 -9.02
C ARG A 165 -9.20 9.60 -9.31
N LEU A 166 -9.52 8.81 -8.28
CA LEU A 166 -10.48 7.72 -8.36
C LEU A 166 -11.81 8.20 -7.78
N ASP A 167 -12.78 8.42 -8.66
CA ASP A 167 -14.13 8.78 -8.24
C ASP A 167 -14.89 7.57 -7.70
N LEU A 168 -15.91 7.83 -6.89
CA LEU A 168 -16.82 6.78 -6.42
C LEU A 168 -17.54 6.14 -7.63
N PRO A 169 -17.54 4.81 -7.74
CA PRO A 169 -18.14 4.12 -8.88
C PRO A 169 -19.66 4.29 -8.91
N ASP A 170 -20.23 4.38 -10.10
CA ASP A 170 -21.67 4.30 -10.30
C ASP A 170 -22.21 2.87 -10.10
N ALA A 171 -23.52 2.68 -10.25
CA ALA A 171 -24.14 1.38 -10.04
C ALA A 171 -23.62 0.31 -11.01
N ALA A 172 -23.47 0.66 -12.29
CA ALA A 172 -22.97 -0.27 -13.30
C ALA A 172 -21.56 -0.75 -12.94
N ARG A 173 -20.68 0.18 -12.56
CA ARG A 173 -19.31 -0.12 -12.16
C ARG A 173 -19.24 -0.91 -10.86
N LEU A 174 -20.10 -0.64 -9.88
CA LEU A 174 -20.20 -1.45 -8.66
C LEU A 174 -20.58 -2.91 -8.99
N VAL A 175 -21.56 -3.12 -9.87
CA VAL A 175 -21.95 -4.46 -10.33
C VAL A 175 -20.79 -5.17 -11.02
N GLU A 176 -20.06 -4.49 -11.92
CA GLU A 176 -18.86 -5.06 -12.55
C GLU A 176 -17.79 -5.47 -11.53
N ILE A 177 -17.57 -4.64 -10.51
CA ILE A 177 -16.63 -4.93 -9.43
C ILE A 177 -17.11 -6.17 -8.65
N ALA A 178 -18.38 -6.22 -8.22
CA ALA A 178 -18.92 -7.39 -7.53
C ALA A 178 -18.79 -8.66 -8.38
N GLN A 179 -19.10 -8.59 -9.69
CA GLN A 179 -18.96 -9.72 -10.60
C GLN A 179 -17.51 -10.22 -10.71
N TYR A 180 -16.55 -9.29 -10.74
CA TYR A 180 -15.14 -9.63 -10.75
C TYR A 180 -14.70 -10.36 -9.46
N HIS A 181 -15.23 -9.95 -8.31
CA HIS A 181 -14.87 -10.51 -7.00
C HIS A 181 -15.60 -11.82 -6.66
N PHE A 182 -16.87 -11.93 -7.01
CA PHE A 182 -17.78 -12.97 -6.52
C PHE A 182 -18.38 -13.86 -7.63
N GLY A 183 -18.12 -13.55 -8.90
CA GLY A 183 -18.71 -14.25 -10.05
C GLY A 183 -20.07 -13.65 -10.46
N PRO A 184 -20.81 -14.27 -11.39
CA PRO A 184 -22.06 -13.71 -11.89
C PRO A 184 -23.14 -13.62 -10.81
N ASP A 185 -23.94 -12.56 -10.87
CA ASP A 185 -25.08 -12.39 -9.97
C ASP A 185 -26.23 -13.32 -10.36
N THR A 186 -26.48 -14.34 -9.55
CA THR A 186 -27.56 -15.31 -9.78
C THR A 186 -28.86 -14.96 -9.06
N ARG A 187 -28.84 -13.96 -8.17
CA ARG A 187 -29.95 -13.64 -7.26
C ARG A 187 -30.41 -12.17 -7.33
N GLY A 188 -29.83 -11.38 -8.22
CA GLY A 188 -30.15 -9.95 -8.37
C GLY A 188 -29.71 -9.11 -7.17
N ILE A 189 -28.69 -9.57 -6.42
CA ILE A 189 -28.22 -8.90 -5.20
C ILE A 189 -27.37 -7.68 -5.56
N TYR A 190 -26.53 -7.76 -6.60
CA TYR A 190 -25.49 -6.76 -6.86
C TYR A 190 -26.09 -5.44 -7.29
N GLU A 191 -27.08 -5.48 -8.19
CA GLU A 191 -27.78 -4.29 -8.67
C GLU A 191 -28.63 -3.67 -7.56
N ALA A 192 -29.35 -4.48 -6.78
CA ALA A 192 -30.15 -3.99 -5.66
C ALA A 192 -29.29 -3.29 -4.59
N LEU A 193 -28.15 -3.88 -4.23
CA LEU A 193 -27.19 -3.25 -3.30
C LEU A 193 -26.53 -2.01 -3.91
N ALA A 194 -26.27 -1.99 -5.21
CA ALA A 194 -25.66 -0.84 -5.86
C ALA A 194 -26.62 0.36 -5.85
N VAL A 195 -27.90 0.13 -6.17
CA VAL A 195 -28.96 1.15 -6.09
C VAL A 195 -29.08 1.69 -4.66
N LYS A 196 -29.11 0.80 -3.65
CA LYS A 196 -29.14 1.21 -2.24
C LYS A 196 -27.91 2.03 -1.84
N CYS A 197 -26.71 1.58 -2.21
CA CYS A 197 -25.45 2.30 -1.97
C CYS A 197 -25.49 3.72 -2.56
N LEU A 198 -25.98 3.86 -3.80
CA LEU A 198 -26.12 5.18 -4.44
C LEU A 198 -27.18 6.06 -3.78
N GLY A 199 -28.28 5.48 -3.28
CA GLY A 199 -29.28 6.17 -2.48
C GLY A 199 -28.67 6.76 -1.20
N LEU A 200 -27.99 5.91 -0.43
CA LEU A 200 -27.30 6.29 0.82
C LEU A 200 -26.26 7.39 0.59
N ARG A 201 -25.47 7.29 -0.49
CA ARG A 201 -24.51 8.35 -0.85
C ARG A 201 -25.17 9.70 -1.05
N ARG A 202 -26.39 9.76 -1.63
CA ARG A 202 -27.10 11.02 -1.85
C ARG A 202 -27.63 11.60 -0.54
N GLU A 203 -28.16 10.75 0.34
CA GLU A 203 -28.67 11.14 1.66
C GLU A 203 -27.53 11.69 2.54
N GLN A 204 -26.37 11.03 2.55
CA GLN A 204 -25.23 11.42 3.39
C GLN A 204 -24.47 12.65 2.88
N VAL A 205 -24.58 12.99 1.59
CA VAL A 205 -24.13 14.32 1.11
C VAL A 205 -24.90 15.43 1.80
N ILE A 206 -26.20 15.23 2.04
CA ILE A 206 -27.05 16.20 2.73
C ILE A 206 -26.73 16.23 4.22
N ALA A 207 -26.46 15.06 4.82
CA ALA A 207 -26.14 14.92 6.24
C ALA A 207 -24.69 15.29 6.63
N ALA A 208 -23.81 15.55 5.65
CA ALA A 208 -22.36 15.73 5.85
C ALA A 208 -21.67 14.53 6.53
N GLU A 209 -22.21 13.32 6.32
CA GLU A 209 -21.71 12.06 6.86
C GLU A 209 -20.80 11.31 5.86
N GLN A 210 -20.14 10.25 6.34
CA GLN A 210 -19.27 9.44 5.51
C GLN A 210 -20.06 8.57 4.53
N ARG A 211 -19.76 8.73 3.24
CA ARG A 211 -20.40 8.02 2.12
C ARG A 211 -19.90 6.58 2.00
N PRO A 212 -20.75 5.56 1.76
CA PRO A 212 -20.30 4.19 1.58
C PRO A 212 -19.45 4.07 0.32
N GLY A 213 -18.26 3.51 0.47
CA GLY A 213 -17.34 3.24 -0.62
C GLY A 213 -17.61 1.90 -1.30
N PRO A 214 -16.74 1.52 -2.26
CA PRO A 214 -16.75 0.18 -2.84
C PRO A 214 -16.53 -0.93 -1.79
N ALA A 215 -15.78 -0.65 -0.72
CA ALA A 215 -15.51 -1.62 0.33
C ALA A 215 -16.80 -2.00 1.07
N GLU A 216 -17.55 -1.01 1.56
CA GLU A 216 -18.85 -1.20 2.22
C GLU A 216 -19.84 -1.94 1.32
N TYR A 217 -19.86 -1.60 0.02
CA TYR A 217 -20.67 -2.31 -0.95
C TYR A 217 -20.29 -3.79 -1.08
N LEU A 218 -19.00 -4.10 -1.18
CA LEU A 218 -18.52 -5.49 -1.30
C LEU A 218 -18.73 -6.29 -0.01
N ASP A 219 -18.66 -5.64 1.15
CA ASP A 219 -18.97 -6.24 2.44
C ASP A 219 -20.46 -6.61 2.52
N ALA A 220 -21.35 -5.72 2.07
CA ALA A 220 -22.78 -6.02 1.95
C ALA A 220 -23.05 -7.20 1.00
N VAL A 221 -22.39 -7.24 -0.17
CA VAL A 221 -22.49 -8.35 -1.12
C VAL A 221 -22.05 -9.66 -0.47
N ARG A 222 -20.91 -9.66 0.23
CA ARG A 222 -20.37 -10.83 0.92
C ARG A 222 -21.31 -11.32 2.01
N ALA A 223 -21.87 -10.39 2.80
CA ALA A 223 -22.81 -10.71 3.88
C ALA A 223 -24.11 -11.31 3.33
N CYS A 224 -24.71 -10.70 2.30
CA CYS A 224 -25.89 -11.24 1.62
C CYS A 224 -25.64 -12.64 1.06
N ALA A 225 -24.50 -12.85 0.39
CA ALA A 225 -24.14 -14.15 -0.17
C ALA A 225 -23.96 -15.23 0.90
N SER A 226 -23.32 -14.87 2.03
CA SER A 226 -23.02 -15.80 3.12
C SER A 226 -24.26 -16.16 3.95
N LEU A 227 -25.18 -15.21 4.13
CA LEU A 227 -26.39 -15.37 4.95
C LEU A 227 -27.63 -15.75 4.13
N GLY A 228 -27.52 -15.83 2.80
CA GLY A 228 -28.64 -16.14 1.93
C GLY A 228 -29.71 -15.03 1.89
N VAL A 229 -29.34 -13.80 2.25
CA VAL A 229 -30.22 -12.63 2.27
C VAL A 229 -30.32 -12.08 0.85
N THR A 230 -31.55 -11.88 0.38
CA THR A 230 -31.88 -11.33 -0.94
C THR A 230 -32.84 -10.16 -0.81
N PRO A 231 -33.00 -9.33 -1.85
CA PRO A 231 -34.01 -8.27 -1.84
C PRO A 231 -35.38 -8.84 -1.47
N GLY A 232 -36.07 -8.18 -0.53
CA GLY A 232 -37.39 -8.57 -0.04
C GLY A 232 -37.40 -9.56 1.14
N THR A 233 -36.24 -10.09 1.57
CA THR A 233 -36.15 -10.81 2.84
C THR A 233 -36.26 -9.86 4.03
N PRO A 234 -36.84 -10.27 5.19
CA PRO A 234 -37.02 -9.38 6.34
C PRO A 234 -35.72 -8.77 6.88
N GLN A 235 -34.60 -9.47 6.71
CA GLN A 235 -33.28 -9.04 7.20
C GLN A 235 -32.56 -8.09 6.23
N TRP A 236 -33.13 -7.83 5.04
CA TRP A 236 -32.47 -7.07 3.97
C TRP A 236 -32.06 -5.66 4.41
N ASP A 237 -33.03 -4.85 4.84
CA ASP A 237 -32.75 -3.44 5.17
C ASP A 237 -31.78 -3.34 6.35
N TRP A 238 -31.96 -4.18 7.39
CA TRP A 238 -31.06 -4.23 8.54
C TRP A 238 -29.61 -4.59 8.16
N LEU A 239 -29.42 -5.57 7.27
CA LEU A 239 -28.08 -5.98 6.84
C LEU A 239 -27.42 -4.90 5.97
N VAL A 240 -28.17 -4.24 5.09
CA VAL A 240 -27.68 -3.12 4.29
C VAL A 240 -27.25 -1.97 5.19
N GLU A 241 -28.04 -1.63 6.20
CA GLU A 241 -27.72 -0.60 7.19
C GLU A 241 -26.41 -0.94 7.93
N LEU A 242 -26.33 -2.14 8.52
CA LEU A 242 -25.15 -2.60 9.28
C LEU A 242 -23.85 -2.60 8.46
N THR A 243 -23.93 -2.89 7.16
CA THR A 243 -22.75 -3.04 6.30
C THR A 243 -22.33 -1.75 5.60
N MET A 244 -23.29 -0.91 5.21
CA MET A 244 -23.04 0.32 4.45
C MET A 244 -23.04 1.59 5.29
N GLN A 245 -23.68 1.56 6.46
CA GLN A 245 -23.61 2.61 7.46
C GLN A 245 -22.84 2.01 8.63
N LYS A 246 -21.51 2.10 8.62
CA LYS A 246 -20.71 1.72 9.79
C LYS A 246 -21.11 2.69 10.90
N PRO A 247 -21.79 2.24 11.98
CA PRO A 247 -22.05 3.12 13.11
C PRO A 247 -20.69 3.58 13.63
N GLU A 248 -20.55 4.88 13.90
CA GLU A 248 -19.37 5.35 14.64
C GLU A 248 -19.33 4.58 15.95
N VAL A 249 -18.25 3.82 16.15
CA VAL A 249 -17.98 3.20 17.44
C VAL A 249 -17.51 4.36 18.34
N GLU A 250 -18.43 4.88 19.16
CA GLU A 250 -18.11 5.84 20.24
C GLU A 250 -17.01 5.33 21.18
#